data_AF-A0A387BBY6-F1
#
_entry.id   AF-A0A387BBY6-F1
#
_cell.length_a   1.000
_cell.length_b   1.000
_cell.length_c   1.000
_cell.angle_alpha   90.00
_cell.angle_beta   90.00
_cell.angle_gamma   90.00
#
_symmetry.space_group_name_H-M   'P 1'
#
loop_
_entity.id
_entity.type
_entity.pdbx_description
1 polymer ?
#
loop_
_entity_poly.entity_id
_entity_poly.type
_entity_poly.pdbx_seq_one_letter_code
_entity_poly.pdbx_strand_id
1 'polypeptide(L)'
;MFRALLRTSLLALVASALVIAPAQTPRASAAEGELSLTLWVVVQGGAVPPSSFTVTAVGPTTVGGPATTPDATLQTVPEGDYTLSLLGTGPAQYGFVQLGNWACNDGPTSLPVVADVVSLVEETSVTCTATVRQSSGAITISASVDDPGSVYIGGSTKTFSGRYDCGGGYTGTFSTLTTAAPVTVTGIASGRTCAVVANRPSGSLLTTLGDVEWGDPVVPIPVVVTDQGTSALPIVYRPLAVDTVEVSGVVDGPGGYTGGTGRAFPIAFTCADVSGTTMSGTASLDLTGPLALRLPEGSTCTLSATASYLAGDFDASSYVWTAAAQVSPATFAVPETGGVEVAFRYAELPADDPDPETDAGPAAAPALADSGAAETITAGWLGALALVAGLLLLVATRHGSRA
;
A
#
# COMPACT_ATOMS: atom_id res chain seq x y z
N MET A 1 20.63 -129.60 -32.98
CA MET A 1 19.67 -130.24 -32.04
C MET A 1 19.07 -129.15 -31.17
N PHE A 2 17.73 -128.96 -31.25
CA PHE A 2 16.82 -128.33 -30.26
C PHE A 2 17.13 -126.88 -29.80
N ARG A 3 16.20 -125.95 -29.57
CA ARG A 3 14.74 -125.74 -29.69
C ARG A 3 14.57 -124.22 -29.39
N ALA A 4 13.64 -123.48 -30.01
CA ALA A 4 12.42 -122.93 -29.39
C ALA A 4 12.65 -122.05 -28.13
N LEU A 5 11.97 -120.94 -27.79
CA LEU A 5 10.85 -120.11 -28.27
C LEU A 5 10.47 -119.26 -27.02
N LEU A 6 9.99 -118.02 -27.24
CA LEU A 6 8.93 -117.33 -26.48
C LEU A 6 9.11 -116.82 -25.03
N ARG A 7 8.75 -115.52 -24.86
CA ARG A 7 7.81 -114.85 -23.88
C ARG A 7 7.87 -115.30 -22.40
N THR A 8 7.75 -114.44 -21.39
CA THR A 8 6.64 -113.51 -21.11
C THR A 8 6.95 -112.70 -19.83
N SER A 9 6.39 -111.49 -19.77
CA SER A 9 6.11 -110.56 -18.65
C SER A 9 6.01 -111.14 -17.21
N LEU A 10 6.30 -110.35 -16.17
CA LEU A 10 5.33 -109.47 -15.46
C LEU A 10 5.92 -108.85 -14.16
N LEU A 11 5.62 -107.56 -13.98
CA LEU A 11 5.53 -106.66 -12.81
C LEU A 11 5.86 -107.14 -11.37
N ALA A 12 6.46 -106.26 -10.54
CA ALA A 12 5.72 -105.41 -9.58
C ALA A 12 6.60 -104.51 -8.66
N LEU A 13 6.14 -103.25 -8.51
CA LEU A 13 6.17 -102.27 -7.39
C LEU A 13 7.51 -101.96 -6.66
N VAL A 14 8.12 -100.78 -6.76
CA VAL A 14 7.75 -99.38 -6.40
C VAL A 14 7.61 -99.11 -4.90
N ALA A 15 8.56 -98.34 -4.36
CA ALA A 15 8.38 -97.44 -3.22
C ALA A 15 9.14 -96.13 -3.51
N SER A 16 8.38 -95.06 -3.74
CA SER A 16 8.86 -93.70 -4.03
C SER A 16 9.08 -92.92 -2.73
N ALA A 17 10.21 -92.23 -2.60
CA ALA A 17 10.40 -91.13 -1.66
C ALA A 17 10.69 -89.86 -2.48
N LEU A 18 9.71 -88.95 -2.48
CA LEU A 18 9.76 -87.65 -3.15
C LEU A 18 10.43 -86.64 -2.21
N VAL A 19 11.61 -86.15 -2.58
CA VAL A 19 12.25 -85.00 -1.92
C VAL A 19 11.72 -83.74 -2.60
N ILE A 20 10.96 -82.93 -1.85
CA ILE A 20 10.46 -81.62 -2.30
C ILE A 20 11.57 -80.59 -2.02
N ALA A 21 12.16 -80.04 -3.08
CA ALA A 21 13.03 -78.86 -3.00
C ALA A 21 12.17 -77.59 -2.82
N PRO A 22 12.60 -76.58 -2.04
CA PRO A 22 11.88 -75.32 -1.94
C PRO A 22 11.86 -74.60 -3.30
N ALA A 23 10.70 -74.03 -3.63
CA ALA A 23 10.50 -73.20 -4.81
C ALA A 23 11.50 -72.04 -4.81
N GLN A 24 12.32 -71.96 -5.85
CA GLN A 24 13.14 -70.80 -6.13
C GLN A 24 12.19 -69.67 -6.54
N THR A 25 12.07 -68.64 -5.70
CA THR A 25 11.49 -67.36 -6.08
C THR A 25 12.23 -66.88 -7.33
N PRO A 26 11.55 -66.48 -8.42
CA PRO A 26 12.24 -65.86 -9.54
C PRO A 26 12.89 -64.59 -9.01
N ARG A 27 14.22 -64.59 -8.88
CA ARG A 27 15.00 -63.36 -8.86
C ARG A 27 14.80 -62.74 -10.23
N ALA A 28 14.12 -61.59 -10.28
CA ALA A 28 14.31 -60.66 -11.38
C ALA A 28 15.80 -60.31 -11.38
N SER A 29 16.52 -60.97 -12.29
CA SER A 29 17.89 -60.66 -12.65
C SER A 29 17.78 -59.77 -13.88
N ALA A 30 17.63 -58.48 -13.65
CA ALA A 30 18.08 -57.44 -14.56
C ALA A 30 19.06 -56.60 -13.74
N ALA A 31 20.30 -56.55 -14.18
CA ALA A 31 21.17 -55.45 -13.79
C ALA A 31 20.58 -54.22 -14.47
N GLU A 32 19.68 -53.52 -13.78
CA GLU A 32 19.15 -52.24 -14.22
C GLU A 32 20.31 -51.24 -14.19
N GLY A 33 20.59 -50.62 -15.33
CA GLY A 33 21.55 -49.53 -15.43
C GLY A 33 21.28 -48.50 -14.34
N GLU A 34 22.33 -48.04 -13.67
CA GLU A 34 22.23 -47.13 -12.53
C GLU A 34 21.91 -45.71 -13.03
N LEU A 35 20.66 -45.50 -13.45
CA LEU A 35 20.15 -44.20 -13.87
C LEU A 35 20.06 -43.29 -12.65
N SER A 36 20.69 -42.11 -12.75
CA SER A 36 20.74 -41.13 -11.67
C SER A 36 20.12 -39.80 -12.08
N LEU A 37 19.31 -39.23 -11.19
CA LEU A 37 18.70 -37.92 -11.34
C LEU A 37 19.22 -36.95 -10.27
N THR A 38 19.67 -35.78 -10.71
CA THR A 38 20.07 -34.66 -9.85
C THR A 38 19.23 -33.43 -10.17
N LEU A 39 18.59 -32.85 -9.16
CA LEU A 39 17.85 -31.60 -9.23
C LEU A 39 18.67 -30.49 -8.59
N TRP A 40 18.95 -29.43 -9.35
CA TRP A 40 19.82 -28.33 -8.93
C TRP A 40 19.14 -26.97 -9.11
N VAL A 41 19.56 -25.99 -8.31
CA VAL A 41 19.08 -24.61 -8.40
C VAL A 41 20.25 -23.65 -8.50
N VAL A 42 20.18 -22.76 -9.49
CA VAL A 42 21.08 -21.62 -9.65
C VAL A 42 20.31 -20.35 -9.34
N VAL A 43 20.79 -19.57 -8.36
CA VAL A 43 20.20 -18.29 -7.97
C VAL A 43 20.96 -17.14 -8.64
N GLN A 44 20.26 -16.33 -9.44
CA GLN A 44 20.78 -15.12 -10.06
C GLN A 44 20.32 -13.87 -9.29
N GLY A 45 21.27 -13.20 -8.63
CA GLY A 45 20.98 -12.02 -7.80
C GLY A 45 20.30 -12.37 -6.48
N GLY A 46 20.39 -11.44 -5.52
CA GLY A 46 19.93 -11.66 -4.14
C GLY A 46 20.92 -12.51 -3.32
N ALA A 47 20.74 -12.50 -1.99
CA ALA A 47 21.61 -13.19 -1.03
C ALA A 47 20.93 -14.45 -0.44
N VAL A 48 20.15 -15.17 -1.26
CA VAL A 48 19.39 -16.36 -0.83
C VAL A 48 20.12 -17.63 -1.29
N PRO A 49 20.43 -18.57 -0.38
CA PRO A 49 21.11 -19.80 -0.76
C PRO A 49 20.17 -20.72 -1.56
N PRO A 50 20.70 -21.52 -2.52
CA PRO A 50 19.90 -22.48 -3.30
C PRO A 50 19.06 -23.43 -2.45
N SER A 51 19.55 -23.83 -1.28
CA SER A 51 18.82 -24.68 -0.32
C SER A 51 17.53 -24.07 0.23
N SER A 52 17.25 -22.78 -0.03
CA SER A 52 15.95 -22.15 0.29
C SER A 52 14.85 -22.53 -0.69
N PHE A 53 15.16 -23.25 -1.76
CA PHE A 53 14.20 -23.74 -2.74
C PHE A 53 14.01 -25.25 -2.56
N THR A 54 12.77 -25.72 -2.55
CA THR A 54 12.44 -27.14 -2.63
C THR A 54 12.23 -27.50 -4.09
N VAL A 55 12.90 -28.54 -4.55
CA VAL A 55 12.77 -29.10 -5.90
C VAL A 55 12.07 -30.45 -5.81
N THR A 56 11.24 -30.78 -6.79
CA THR A 56 10.55 -32.07 -6.84
C THR A 56 10.41 -32.53 -8.28
N ALA A 57 10.70 -33.81 -8.51
CA ALA A 57 10.45 -34.54 -9.74
C ALA A 57 9.48 -35.67 -9.44
N VAL A 58 8.29 -35.63 -10.05
CA VAL A 58 7.24 -36.65 -9.88
C VAL A 58 7.18 -37.50 -11.14
N GLY A 59 7.50 -38.78 -11.00
CA GLY A 59 7.45 -39.77 -12.08
C GLY A 59 7.18 -41.17 -11.51
N PRO A 60 7.75 -42.23 -12.10
CA PRO A 60 7.72 -43.59 -11.56
C PRO A 60 8.14 -43.68 -10.09
N THR A 61 9.15 -42.89 -9.72
CA THR A 61 9.52 -42.59 -8.33
C THR A 61 9.45 -41.09 -8.10
N THR A 62 9.20 -40.65 -6.87
CA THR A 62 9.28 -39.23 -6.53
C THR A 62 10.64 -38.92 -5.94
N VAL A 63 11.31 -37.90 -6.50
CA VAL A 63 12.57 -37.34 -6.00
C VAL A 63 12.32 -35.91 -5.58
N GLY A 64 12.83 -35.48 -4.42
CA GLY A 64 12.66 -34.09 -4.02
C GLY A 64 13.08 -33.78 -2.60
N GLY A 65 13.36 -32.51 -2.37
CA GLY A 65 13.85 -31.96 -1.11
C GLY A 65 14.38 -30.55 -1.31
N PRO A 66 14.93 -29.91 -0.26
CA PRO A 66 15.66 -28.66 -0.41
C PRO A 66 16.80 -28.85 -1.44
N ALA A 67 16.99 -27.89 -2.33
CA ALA A 67 18.04 -27.99 -3.34
C ALA A 67 19.41 -28.18 -2.66
N THR A 68 20.30 -28.91 -3.33
CA THR A 68 21.63 -29.30 -2.83
C THR A 68 21.63 -30.32 -1.67
N THR A 69 20.49 -30.87 -1.29
CA THR A 69 20.44 -31.99 -0.31
C THR A 69 20.52 -33.34 -1.01
N PRO A 70 20.98 -34.40 -0.31
CA PRO A 70 21.00 -35.75 -0.86
C PRO A 70 19.66 -36.18 -1.43
N ASP A 71 18.53 -35.81 -0.81
CA ASP A 71 17.18 -36.15 -1.26
C ASP A 71 16.81 -35.60 -2.65
N ALA A 72 17.56 -34.61 -3.14
CA ALA A 72 17.41 -34.00 -4.46
C ALA A 72 18.58 -34.30 -5.42
N THR A 73 19.66 -34.94 -4.97
CA THR A 73 20.88 -35.14 -5.77
C THR A 73 21.28 -36.60 -5.84
N LEU A 74 21.79 -37.05 -7.00
CA LEU A 74 22.29 -38.41 -7.21
C LEU A 74 21.28 -39.51 -6.81
N GLN A 75 20.00 -39.28 -7.08
CA GLN A 75 18.94 -40.23 -6.76
C GLN A 75 18.85 -41.29 -7.85
N THR A 76 18.91 -42.57 -7.47
CA THR A 76 18.66 -43.68 -8.40
C THR A 76 17.17 -43.75 -8.71
N VAL A 77 16.80 -43.68 -9.98
CA VAL A 77 15.39 -43.67 -10.40
C VAL A 77 15.16 -44.57 -11.62
N PRO A 78 13.96 -45.16 -11.79
CA PRO A 78 13.61 -45.89 -13.00
C PRO A 78 13.55 -44.98 -14.24
N GLU A 79 13.60 -45.58 -15.42
CA GLU A 79 13.26 -44.87 -16.67
C GLU A 79 11.81 -44.38 -16.65
N GLY A 80 11.55 -43.29 -17.36
CA GLY A 80 10.22 -42.72 -17.51
C GLY A 80 10.19 -41.19 -17.51
N ASP A 81 8.98 -40.66 -17.52
CA ASP A 81 8.73 -39.22 -17.53
C ASP A 81 8.65 -38.66 -16.11
N TYR A 82 9.39 -37.58 -15.87
CA TYR A 82 9.46 -36.89 -14.59
C TYR A 82 8.97 -35.45 -14.75
N THR A 83 7.89 -35.12 -14.05
CA THR A 83 7.36 -33.75 -13.97
C THR A 83 8.13 -32.97 -12.91
N LEU A 84 8.81 -31.91 -13.32
CA LEU A 84 9.67 -31.07 -12.52
C LEU A 84 8.88 -29.91 -11.91
N SER A 85 9.17 -29.59 -10.66
CA SER A 85 8.60 -28.44 -9.98
C SER A 85 9.60 -27.86 -8.98
N LEU A 86 9.42 -26.56 -8.71
CA LEU A 86 10.27 -25.76 -7.84
C LEU A 86 9.36 -24.87 -6.99
N LEU A 87 9.67 -24.81 -5.69
CA LEU A 87 8.94 -23.96 -4.75
C LEU A 87 9.93 -23.28 -3.80
N GLY A 88 9.85 -21.95 -3.71
CA GLY A 88 10.63 -21.18 -2.74
C GLY A 88 10.09 -21.39 -1.32
N THR A 89 10.97 -21.47 -0.33
CA THR A 89 10.63 -21.57 1.10
C THR A 89 11.28 -20.43 1.90
N GLY A 90 10.66 -20.04 3.01
CA GLY A 90 11.15 -18.94 3.84
C GLY A 90 11.30 -17.63 3.04
N PRO A 91 12.46 -16.95 3.08
CA PRO A 91 12.69 -15.74 2.28
C PRO A 91 12.58 -15.94 0.76
N ALA A 92 12.74 -17.17 0.25
CA ALA A 92 12.61 -17.49 -1.17
C ALA A 92 11.15 -17.66 -1.62
N GLN A 93 10.22 -17.84 -0.68
CA GLN A 93 8.80 -18.04 -0.98
C GLN A 93 8.18 -16.81 -1.68
N TYR A 94 8.71 -15.62 -1.39
CA TYR A 94 8.23 -14.37 -1.96
C TYR A 94 9.40 -13.61 -2.58
N GLY A 95 9.22 -13.15 -3.82
CA GLY A 95 10.22 -12.30 -4.49
C GLY A 95 11.30 -13.06 -5.25
N PHE A 96 11.04 -14.30 -5.67
CA PHE A 96 11.84 -15.00 -6.68
C PHE A 96 10.94 -15.56 -7.77
N VAL A 97 11.43 -15.54 -9.00
CA VAL A 97 10.76 -16.11 -10.17
C VAL A 97 11.73 -17.01 -10.92
N GLN A 98 11.21 -18.11 -11.48
CA GLN A 98 11.99 -18.98 -12.35
C GLN A 98 12.30 -18.27 -13.67
N LEU A 99 13.54 -18.40 -14.12
CA LEU A 99 14.02 -17.88 -15.39
C LEU A 99 13.99 -18.98 -16.44
N GLY A 100 12.98 -18.93 -17.30
CA GLY A 100 12.80 -19.90 -18.38
C GLY A 100 12.49 -21.31 -17.88
N ASN A 101 12.67 -22.28 -18.78
CA ASN A 101 12.41 -23.70 -18.50
C ASN A 101 13.61 -24.33 -17.76
N TRP A 102 13.39 -25.51 -17.19
CA TRP A 102 14.46 -26.35 -16.67
C TRP A 102 15.48 -26.71 -17.76
N ALA A 103 16.76 -26.75 -17.39
CA ALA A 103 17.84 -27.24 -18.23
C ALA A 103 18.32 -28.60 -17.73
N CYS A 104 17.94 -29.68 -18.44
CA CYS A 104 18.37 -31.04 -18.12
C CYS A 104 19.49 -31.47 -19.07
N ASN A 105 20.57 -32.04 -18.52
CA ASN A 105 21.68 -32.56 -19.30
C ASN A 105 22.10 -33.95 -18.82
N ASP A 106 22.37 -34.85 -19.76
CA ASP A 106 23.08 -36.10 -19.56
C ASP A 106 24.54 -35.90 -19.99
N GLY A 107 25.41 -35.62 -19.01
CA GLY A 107 26.76 -35.14 -19.28
C GLY A 107 26.76 -33.87 -20.15
N PRO A 108 27.38 -33.86 -21.35
CA PRO A 108 27.38 -32.72 -22.26
C PRO A 108 26.11 -32.61 -23.13
N THR A 109 25.23 -33.61 -23.10
CA THR A 109 24.06 -33.70 -23.98
C THR A 109 22.86 -33.05 -23.31
N SER A 110 22.26 -32.05 -23.95
CA SER A 110 21.03 -31.43 -23.44
C SER A 110 19.81 -32.28 -23.79
N LEU A 111 18.95 -32.52 -22.80
CA LEU A 111 17.68 -33.21 -22.94
C LEU A 111 16.54 -32.19 -23.07
N PRO A 112 15.56 -32.45 -23.96
CA PRO A 112 14.40 -31.58 -24.08
C PRO A 112 13.52 -31.65 -22.83
N VAL A 113 13.06 -30.49 -22.36
CA VAL A 113 12.05 -30.37 -21.32
C VAL A 113 10.81 -29.71 -21.93
N VAL A 114 9.67 -30.40 -21.89
CA VAL A 114 8.41 -29.93 -22.47
C VAL A 114 7.35 -29.88 -21.37
N ALA A 115 6.77 -28.70 -21.15
CA ALA A 115 5.80 -28.48 -20.07
C ALA A 115 6.28 -28.98 -18.70
N ASP A 116 7.54 -28.67 -18.37
CA ASP A 116 8.25 -29.11 -17.16
C ASP A 116 8.41 -30.64 -17.02
N VAL A 117 8.24 -31.41 -18.10
CA VAL A 117 8.49 -32.86 -18.12
C VAL A 117 9.80 -33.18 -18.82
N VAL A 118 10.64 -34.01 -18.20
CA VAL A 118 11.84 -34.62 -18.79
C VAL A 118 11.65 -36.14 -18.90
N SER A 119 11.98 -36.70 -20.06
CA SER A 119 11.97 -38.15 -20.28
C SER A 119 13.36 -38.73 -20.04
N LEU A 120 13.46 -39.68 -19.11
CA LEU A 120 14.69 -40.38 -18.78
C LEU A 120 14.68 -41.77 -19.43
N VAL A 121 15.81 -42.16 -20.02
CA VAL A 121 16.04 -43.48 -20.64
C VAL A 121 17.18 -44.19 -19.93
N GLU A 122 17.29 -45.51 -20.09
CA GLU A 122 18.31 -46.34 -19.45
C GLU A 122 19.74 -45.78 -19.59
N GLU A 123 20.58 -46.04 -18.56
CA GLU A 123 22.01 -45.71 -18.52
C GLU A 123 22.35 -44.19 -18.59
N THR A 124 21.42 -43.30 -18.18
CA THR A 124 21.65 -41.84 -18.16
C THR A 124 21.97 -41.30 -16.76
N SER A 125 22.82 -40.27 -16.70
CA SER A 125 23.07 -39.50 -15.48
C SER A 125 22.66 -38.05 -15.71
N VAL A 126 21.41 -37.75 -15.34
CA VAL A 126 20.76 -36.49 -15.72
C VAL A 126 20.84 -35.48 -14.58
N THR A 127 21.36 -34.30 -14.89
CA THR A 127 21.27 -33.12 -14.02
C THR A 127 20.28 -32.12 -14.60
N CYS A 128 19.17 -31.90 -13.91
CA CYS A 128 18.18 -30.88 -14.20
C CYS A 128 18.41 -29.66 -13.32
N THR A 129 18.61 -28.51 -13.94
CA THR A 129 18.89 -27.24 -13.27
C THR A 129 17.74 -26.24 -13.49
N ALA A 130 17.17 -25.72 -12.41
CA ALA A 130 16.31 -24.54 -12.44
C ALA A 130 17.15 -23.30 -12.19
N THR A 131 16.97 -22.27 -13.02
CA THR A 131 17.53 -20.95 -12.75
C THR A 131 16.45 -20.06 -12.18
N VAL A 132 16.72 -19.39 -11.06
CA VAL A 132 15.80 -18.44 -10.44
C VAL A 132 16.48 -17.08 -10.33
N ARG A 133 15.69 -16.00 -10.35
CA ARG A 133 16.19 -14.67 -10.00
C ARG A 133 15.31 -14.01 -8.97
N GLN A 134 15.89 -13.04 -8.27
CA GLN A 134 15.08 -12.14 -7.44
C GLN A 134 14.10 -11.38 -8.34
N SER A 135 12.82 -11.46 -7.98
CA SER A 135 11.76 -10.68 -8.58
C SER A 135 11.82 -9.26 -8.03
N SER A 136 12.16 -8.32 -8.90
CA SER A 136 12.38 -6.93 -8.52
C SER A 136 12.04 -5.99 -9.66
N GLY A 137 11.68 -4.77 -9.29
CA GLY A 137 11.40 -3.68 -10.20
C GLY A 137 12.02 -2.38 -9.71
N ALA A 138 11.49 -1.28 -10.21
CA ALA A 138 11.95 0.06 -9.91
C ALA A 138 10.78 1.02 -9.68
N ILE A 139 11.08 2.14 -9.03
CA ILE A 139 10.24 3.34 -9.05
C ILE A 139 11.03 4.49 -9.67
N THR A 140 10.31 5.39 -10.34
CA THR A 140 10.83 6.67 -10.81
C THR A 140 10.03 7.78 -10.17
N ILE A 141 10.70 8.62 -9.40
CA ILE A 141 10.16 9.81 -8.76
C ILE A 141 10.46 10.99 -9.68
N SER A 142 9.41 11.68 -10.15
CA SER A 142 9.55 12.85 -11.00
C SER A 142 8.95 14.09 -10.33
N ALA A 143 9.40 15.26 -10.75
CA ALA A 143 8.89 16.54 -10.26
C ALA A 143 8.36 17.37 -11.45
N SER A 144 7.24 18.04 -11.23
CA SER A 144 6.78 19.14 -12.07
C SER A 144 6.41 20.34 -11.20
N VAL A 145 6.51 21.53 -11.77
CA VAL A 145 6.01 22.75 -11.14
C VAL A 145 4.79 23.20 -11.94
N ASP A 146 3.64 23.32 -11.27
CA ASP A 146 2.47 23.97 -11.84
C ASP A 146 2.44 25.41 -11.33
N ASP A 147 2.81 26.33 -12.21
CA ASP A 147 3.04 27.75 -11.92
C ASP A 147 2.25 28.62 -12.92
N PRO A 148 0.93 28.75 -12.74
CA PRO A 148 0.10 29.57 -13.62
C PRO A 148 0.45 31.07 -13.53
N GLY A 149 1.02 31.51 -12.40
CA GLY A 149 1.44 32.88 -12.17
C GLY A 149 2.78 33.25 -12.82
N SER A 150 3.49 32.28 -13.41
CA SER A 150 4.86 32.47 -13.93
C SER A 150 5.82 33.08 -12.90
N VAL A 151 5.64 32.73 -11.62
CA VAL A 151 6.43 33.23 -10.49
C VAL A 151 7.63 32.33 -10.17
N TYR A 152 7.68 31.13 -10.74
CA TYR A 152 8.78 30.19 -10.57
C TYR A 152 9.99 30.54 -11.44
N ILE A 153 11.13 30.80 -10.80
CA ILE A 153 12.40 31.15 -11.47
C ILE A 153 13.50 30.11 -11.28
N GLY A 154 13.19 28.98 -10.64
CA GLY A 154 14.17 27.93 -10.35
C GLY A 154 14.64 27.14 -11.59
N GLY A 155 13.94 27.26 -12.71
CA GLY A 155 14.25 26.56 -13.95
C GLY A 155 14.28 25.03 -13.77
N SER A 156 15.10 24.35 -14.57
CA SER A 156 15.25 22.88 -14.54
C SER A 156 16.32 22.37 -13.56
N THR A 157 17.05 23.28 -12.92
CA THR A 157 18.20 22.95 -12.05
C THR A 157 17.85 23.02 -10.56
N LYS A 158 16.73 23.64 -10.20
CA LYS A 158 16.25 23.63 -8.81
C LYS A 158 16.02 22.20 -8.35
N THR A 159 16.56 21.90 -7.17
CA THR A 159 16.36 20.62 -6.52
C THR A 159 15.12 20.61 -5.63
N PHE A 160 14.54 19.43 -5.53
CA PHE A 160 13.43 19.07 -4.66
C PHE A 160 13.84 17.90 -3.78
N SER A 161 13.25 17.81 -2.60
CA SER A 161 13.64 16.80 -1.61
C SER A 161 12.44 16.12 -0.97
N GLY A 162 12.70 14.96 -0.36
CA GLY A 162 11.70 14.16 0.31
C GLY A 162 12.22 12.77 0.66
N ARG A 163 11.28 11.88 0.95
CA ARG A 163 11.53 10.47 1.28
C ARG A 163 10.63 9.55 0.49
N TYR A 164 11.10 8.33 0.25
CA TYR A 164 10.30 7.22 -0.25
C TYR A 164 10.33 6.07 0.74
N ASP A 165 9.25 5.30 0.75
CA ASP A 165 9.09 4.12 1.58
C ASP A 165 8.33 3.05 0.81
N CYS A 166 9.00 1.93 0.54
CA CYS A 166 8.44 0.75 -0.10
C CYS A 166 8.26 -0.43 0.87
N GLY A 167 8.47 -0.22 2.17
CA GLY A 167 8.51 -1.25 3.20
C GLY A 167 9.71 -2.19 3.10
N GLY A 168 9.84 -3.13 4.04
CA GLY A 168 10.86 -4.18 3.99
C GLY A 168 12.32 -3.69 3.95
N GLY A 169 12.60 -2.48 4.46
CA GLY A 169 13.92 -1.86 4.41
C GLY A 169 14.22 -1.07 3.12
N TYR A 170 13.30 -1.06 2.15
CA TYR A 170 13.41 -0.27 0.92
C TYR A 170 12.94 1.17 1.17
N THR A 171 13.69 1.91 1.98
CA THR A 171 13.39 3.30 2.36
C THR A 171 14.59 4.19 2.06
N GLY A 172 14.35 5.45 1.72
CA GLY A 172 15.44 6.40 1.53
C GLY A 172 14.96 7.83 1.32
N THR A 173 15.92 8.73 1.10
CA THR A 173 15.69 10.14 0.81
C THR A 173 16.11 10.49 -0.60
N PHE A 174 15.44 11.46 -1.21
CA PHE A 174 15.89 12.11 -2.44
C PHE A 174 16.13 13.59 -2.15
N SER A 175 17.19 14.16 -2.72
CA SER A 175 17.55 15.59 -2.59
C SER A 175 18.12 16.20 -3.87
N THR A 176 18.31 15.37 -4.90
CA THR A 176 18.86 15.74 -6.22
C THR A 176 17.78 15.77 -7.31
N LEU A 177 16.52 15.52 -6.95
CA LEU A 177 15.39 15.51 -7.89
C LEU A 177 15.22 16.90 -8.49
N THR A 178 15.17 17.01 -9.82
CA THR A 178 14.80 18.25 -10.52
C THR A 178 13.65 17.99 -11.50
N THR A 179 13.09 19.04 -12.09
CA THR A 179 12.07 18.89 -13.14
C THR A 179 12.63 18.30 -14.45
N ALA A 180 13.95 18.29 -14.64
CA ALA A 180 14.61 17.67 -15.79
C ALA A 180 15.25 16.30 -15.48
N ALA A 181 15.55 16.02 -14.21
CA ALA A 181 16.25 14.82 -13.79
C ALA A 181 15.45 14.07 -12.71
N PRO A 182 14.66 13.04 -13.10
CA PRO A 182 13.96 12.20 -12.14
C PRO A 182 14.93 11.30 -11.38
N VAL A 183 14.49 10.84 -10.20
CA VAL A 183 15.25 9.91 -9.35
C VAL A 183 14.69 8.50 -9.54
N THR A 184 15.55 7.55 -9.89
CA THR A 184 15.17 6.14 -10.05
C THR A 184 15.76 5.30 -8.94
N VAL A 185 14.91 4.50 -8.28
CA VAL A 185 15.30 3.53 -7.26
C VAL A 185 15.02 2.13 -7.80
N THR A 186 16.05 1.30 -7.89
CA THR A 186 15.99 -0.05 -8.49
C THR A 186 16.17 -1.14 -7.45
N GLY A 187 15.91 -2.39 -7.84
CA GLY A 187 16.11 -3.56 -6.96
C GLY A 187 15.06 -3.69 -5.86
N ILE A 188 13.94 -2.99 -5.98
CA ILE A 188 12.84 -3.09 -5.03
C ILE A 188 12.12 -4.40 -5.31
N ALA A 189 11.91 -5.23 -4.28
CA ALA A 189 11.19 -6.49 -4.44
C ALA A 189 9.81 -6.26 -5.07
N SER A 190 9.42 -7.10 -6.03
CA SER A 190 8.08 -7.04 -6.64
C SER A 190 6.97 -7.24 -5.59
N GLY A 191 5.81 -6.62 -5.78
CA GLY A 191 4.66 -6.67 -4.87
C GLY A 191 4.76 -5.67 -3.70
N ARG A 192 5.89 -4.97 -3.56
CA ARG A 192 6.03 -3.89 -2.57
C ARG A 192 5.18 -2.68 -2.98
N THR A 193 4.55 -2.05 -1.99
CA THR A 193 3.81 -0.80 -2.16
C THR A 193 4.71 0.36 -1.77
N CYS A 194 4.98 1.26 -2.70
CA CYS A 194 5.84 2.42 -2.54
C CYS A 194 5.03 3.70 -2.40
N ALA A 195 5.33 4.49 -1.37
CA ALA A 195 4.80 5.83 -1.16
C ALA A 195 5.96 6.85 -1.11
N VAL A 196 5.64 8.11 -1.40
CA VAL A 196 6.58 9.24 -1.25
C VAL A 196 5.99 10.31 -0.36
N VAL A 197 6.86 10.98 0.39
CA VAL A 197 6.56 12.23 1.06
C VAL A 197 7.54 13.26 0.54
N ALA A 198 7.01 14.36 0.03
CA ALA A 198 7.79 15.46 -0.52
C ALA A 198 7.88 16.60 0.50
N ASN A 199 9.03 17.24 0.57
CA ASN A 199 9.23 18.41 1.43
C ASN A 199 8.76 19.67 0.70
N ARG A 200 8.15 20.59 1.44
CA ARG A 200 7.88 21.94 0.95
C ARG A 200 9.21 22.60 0.54
N PRO A 201 9.35 23.08 -0.71
CA PRO A 201 10.59 23.71 -1.13
C PRO A 201 10.77 25.12 -0.57
N SER A 202 11.98 25.67 -0.69
CA SER A 202 12.26 27.07 -0.39
C SER A 202 12.91 27.77 -1.60
N GLY A 203 12.80 29.11 -1.63
CA GLY A 203 13.41 29.97 -2.64
C GLY A 203 12.92 29.73 -4.08
N SER A 204 13.63 30.35 -5.03
CA SER A 204 13.38 30.22 -6.47
C SER A 204 11.98 30.66 -6.94
N LEU A 205 11.39 31.61 -6.20
CA LEU A 205 10.18 32.33 -6.58
C LEU A 205 10.54 33.80 -6.80
N LEU A 206 9.83 34.48 -7.70
CA LEU A 206 9.92 35.93 -7.87
C LEU A 206 9.47 36.61 -6.59
N THR A 207 10.36 37.37 -5.95
CA THR A 207 10.06 38.14 -4.74
C THR A 207 9.55 39.55 -5.03
N THR A 208 9.52 39.96 -6.30
CA THR A 208 9.16 41.31 -6.73
C THR A 208 7.67 41.49 -7.04
N LEU A 209 6.90 40.39 -7.11
CA LEU A 209 5.49 40.39 -7.49
C LEU A 209 4.52 40.21 -6.31
N GLY A 210 5.02 40.12 -5.07
CA GLY A 210 4.21 39.95 -3.86
C GLY A 210 4.73 38.88 -2.92
N ASP A 211 3.91 38.55 -1.92
CA ASP A 211 4.15 37.50 -0.94
C ASP A 211 3.77 36.13 -1.55
N VAL A 212 4.69 35.54 -2.33
CA VAL A 212 4.49 34.20 -2.93
C VAL A 212 5.30 33.17 -2.15
N GLU A 213 4.65 32.07 -1.79
CA GLU A 213 5.28 30.95 -1.09
C GLU A 213 5.00 29.61 -1.77
N TRP A 214 5.77 28.59 -1.42
CA TRP A 214 5.44 27.24 -1.85
C TRP A 214 4.27 26.69 -1.05
N GLY A 215 3.26 26.16 -1.75
CA GLY A 215 2.23 25.33 -1.15
C GLY A 215 2.73 23.94 -0.78
N ASP A 216 1.85 23.14 -0.18
CA ASP A 216 2.15 21.74 0.08
C ASP A 216 2.25 20.95 -1.24
N PRO A 217 3.29 20.11 -1.42
CA PRO A 217 3.42 19.32 -2.64
C PRO A 217 2.28 18.31 -2.78
N VAL A 218 1.74 18.18 -3.99
CA VAL A 218 0.78 17.13 -4.32
C VAL A 218 1.55 15.85 -4.62
N VAL A 219 1.38 14.84 -3.77
CA VAL A 219 1.99 13.52 -3.92
C VAL A 219 0.99 12.52 -4.53
N PRO A 220 1.47 11.54 -5.32
CA PRO A 220 0.59 10.55 -5.94
C PRO A 220 0.16 9.50 -4.90
N ILE A 221 -0.87 8.72 -5.25
CA ILE A 221 -1.22 7.53 -4.48
C ILE A 221 -0.07 6.51 -4.50
N PRO A 222 0.07 5.67 -3.45
CA PRO A 222 1.09 4.62 -3.44
C PRO A 222 0.95 3.64 -4.62
N VAL A 223 2.08 3.15 -5.13
CA VAL A 223 2.16 2.27 -6.30
C VAL A 223 2.73 0.90 -5.93
N VAL A 224 2.26 -0.16 -6.60
CA VAL A 224 2.81 -1.51 -6.43
C VAL A 224 3.89 -1.77 -7.47
N VAL A 225 5.08 -2.16 -7.01
CA VAL A 225 6.21 -2.50 -7.88
C VAL A 225 5.96 -3.84 -8.56
N THR A 226 6.00 -3.88 -9.88
CA THR A 226 5.88 -5.12 -10.66
C THR A 226 7.25 -5.70 -10.98
N ASP A 227 7.30 -7.00 -11.24
CA ASP A 227 8.53 -7.67 -11.66
C ASP A 227 9.06 -7.08 -12.97
N GLN A 228 10.35 -6.70 -12.99
CA GLN A 228 11.04 -6.02 -14.08
C GLN A 228 10.36 -4.73 -14.60
N GLY A 229 9.38 -4.21 -13.87
CA GLY A 229 8.67 -2.99 -14.22
C GLY A 229 9.23 -1.77 -13.52
N THR A 230 8.86 -0.59 -14.05
CA THR A 230 9.15 0.70 -13.45
C THR A 230 7.83 1.43 -13.19
N SER A 231 7.55 1.74 -11.92
CA SER A 231 6.36 2.51 -11.53
C SER A 231 6.67 3.98 -11.37
N ALA A 232 5.76 4.86 -11.78
CA ALA A 232 5.95 6.31 -11.71
C ALA A 232 5.32 6.91 -10.44
N LEU A 233 6.04 7.81 -9.78
CA LEU A 233 5.58 8.60 -8.64
C LEU A 233 5.78 10.10 -8.93
N PRO A 234 4.87 10.72 -9.71
CA PRO A 234 4.98 12.14 -10.07
C PRO A 234 4.55 13.03 -8.91
N ILE A 235 5.40 13.99 -8.53
CA ILE A 235 5.13 15.01 -7.51
C ILE A 235 4.90 16.36 -8.21
N VAL A 236 3.82 17.05 -7.85
CA VAL A 236 3.52 18.39 -8.36
C VAL A 236 3.76 19.43 -7.27
N TYR A 237 4.62 20.41 -7.56
CA TYR A 237 4.88 21.55 -6.69
C TYR A 237 4.16 22.79 -7.23
N ARG A 238 3.58 23.60 -6.34
CA ARG A 238 2.82 24.80 -6.69
C ARG A 238 3.30 26.00 -5.87
N PRO A 239 3.74 27.09 -6.50
CA PRO A 239 3.77 28.40 -5.87
C PRO A 239 2.33 28.89 -5.62
N LEU A 240 2.12 29.58 -4.51
CA LEU A 240 0.85 30.18 -4.11
C LEU A 240 1.10 31.63 -3.75
N ALA A 241 0.27 32.54 -4.26
CA ALA A 241 0.17 33.87 -3.68
C ALA A 241 -0.45 33.74 -2.29
N VAL A 242 0.09 34.45 -1.30
CA VAL A 242 -0.39 34.42 0.08
C VAL A 242 -0.59 35.85 0.57
N ASP A 243 -1.65 36.06 1.37
CA ASP A 243 -1.89 37.32 2.07
C ASP A 243 -1.85 37.10 3.58
N THR A 244 -1.72 38.19 4.32
CA THR A 244 -1.72 38.21 5.77
C THR A 244 -3.14 38.35 6.30
N VAL A 245 -3.53 37.40 7.15
CA VAL A 245 -4.76 37.41 7.94
C VAL A 245 -4.39 37.66 9.39
N GLU A 246 -4.93 38.72 9.96
CA GLU A 246 -4.69 39.07 11.36
C GLU A 246 -5.76 38.40 12.24
N VAL A 247 -5.28 37.67 13.25
CA VAL A 247 -6.13 36.92 14.18
C VAL A 247 -5.95 37.48 15.58
N SER A 248 -7.03 37.91 16.22
CA SER A 248 -7.00 38.40 17.59
C SER A 248 -7.80 37.49 18.53
N GLY A 249 -7.40 37.44 19.79
CA GLY A 249 -8.07 36.67 20.83
C GLY A 249 -8.56 37.58 21.96
N VAL A 250 -9.74 37.28 22.49
CA VAL A 250 -10.26 37.88 23.72
C VAL A 250 -10.87 36.80 24.61
N VAL A 251 -10.71 36.97 25.92
CA VAL A 251 -11.43 36.18 26.92
C VAL A 251 -12.65 36.97 27.36
N ASP A 252 -13.81 36.35 27.27
CA ASP A 252 -15.12 36.93 27.60
C ASP A 252 -15.72 36.15 28.77
N GLY A 253 -16.31 36.84 29.75
CA GLY A 253 -16.83 36.15 30.94
C GLY A 253 -16.91 37.00 32.20
N PRO A 254 -17.33 36.39 33.32
CA PRO A 254 -17.53 37.05 34.61
C PRO A 254 -16.25 37.61 35.27
N GLY A 255 -15.06 37.34 34.72
CA GLY A 255 -13.78 37.90 35.19
C GLY A 255 -12.98 36.93 36.07
N GLY A 256 -13.13 35.61 35.89
CA GLY A 256 -12.35 34.59 36.59
C GLY A 256 -10.95 34.36 36.00
N TYR A 257 -10.72 34.77 34.77
CA TYR A 257 -9.48 34.52 34.05
C TYR A 257 -8.31 35.35 34.59
N THR A 258 -7.26 34.65 35.06
CA THR A 258 -6.02 35.23 35.60
C THR A 258 -4.76 34.78 34.86
N GLY A 259 -4.88 33.97 33.80
CA GLY A 259 -3.76 33.39 33.04
C GLY A 259 -2.85 34.40 32.33
N GLY A 260 -3.19 35.70 32.38
CA GLY A 260 -2.42 36.78 31.79
C GLY A 260 -2.53 36.83 30.26
N THR A 261 -1.89 37.83 29.63
CA THR A 261 -1.98 38.02 28.18
C THR A 261 -1.05 37.11 27.38
N GLY A 262 -0.01 36.55 28.00
CA GLY A 262 0.93 35.63 27.35
C GLY A 262 0.49 34.17 27.28
N ARG A 263 -0.76 33.87 27.66
CA ARG A 263 -1.33 32.52 27.59
C ARG A 263 -1.54 32.13 26.12
N ALA A 264 -0.92 31.01 25.73
CA ALA A 264 -0.94 30.46 24.38
C ALA A 264 -2.15 29.53 24.11
N PHE A 265 -3.11 29.97 23.32
CA PHE A 265 -4.25 29.18 22.87
C PHE A 265 -3.94 28.48 21.53
N PRO A 266 -4.04 27.14 21.44
CA PRO A 266 -3.85 26.43 20.19
C PRO A 266 -5.04 26.70 19.25
N ILE A 267 -4.72 27.16 18.04
CA ILE A 267 -5.69 27.35 16.97
C ILE A 267 -5.35 26.42 15.79
N ALA A 268 -6.36 25.99 15.07
CA ALA A 268 -6.23 25.23 13.84
C ALA A 268 -6.98 25.94 12.71
N PHE A 269 -6.40 25.90 11.51
CA PHE A 269 -7.02 26.44 10.31
C PHE A 269 -7.04 25.41 9.20
N THR A 270 -8.05 25.49 8.34
CA THR A 270 -8.15 24.72 7.10
C THR A 270 -8.64 25.65 6.00
N CYS A 271 -7.92 25.72 4.89
CA CYS A 271 -8.21 26.56 3.74
C CYS A 271 -8.37 25.70 2.50
N ALA A 272 -9.43 25.92 1.72
CA ALA A 272 -9.64 25.29 0.43
C ALA A 272 -9.44 26.31 -0.68
N ASP A 273 -8.63 25.98 -1.68
CA ASP A 273 -8.54 26.79 -2.90
C ASP A 273 -9.78 26.60 -3.80
N VAL A 274 -9.84 27.34 -4.90
CA VAL A 274 -10.93 27.25 -5.89
C VAL A 274 -11.03 25.89 -6.58
N SER A 275 -9.98 25.07 -6.52
CA SER A 275 -9.96 23.70 -7.04
C SER A 275 -10.42 22.65 -6.02
N GLY A 276 -10.65 23.06 -4.77
CA GLY A 276 -11.01 22.18 -3.67
C GLY A 276 -9.80 21.53 -2.98
N THR A 277 -8.57 21.93 -3.31
CA THR A 277 -7.37 21.46 -2.62
C THR A 277 -7.29 22.13 -1.25
N THR A 278 -7.16 21.31 -0.20
CA THR A 278 -7.15 21.79 1.18
C THR A 278 -5.73 21.90 1.74
N MET A 279 -5.43 23.02 2.39
CA MET A 279 -4.27 23.23 3.25
C MET A 279 -4.74 23.32 4.70
N SER A 280 -4.04 22.67 5.64
CA SER A 280 -4.36 22.74 7.06
C SER A 280 -3.11 23.04 7.88
N GLY A 281 -3.28 23.75 8.99
CA GLY A 281 -2.18 24.04 9.91
C GLY A 281 -2.66 24.34 11.32
N THR A 282 -1.68 24.52 12.21
CA THR A 282 -1.92 24.94 13.59
C THR A 282 -1.04 26.14 13.91
N ALA A 283 -1.51 26.99 14.82
CA ALA A 283 -0.75 28.10 15.34
C ALA A 283 -1.07 28.30 16.82
N SER A 284 -0.32 29.18 17.48
CA SER A 284 -0.50 29.54 18.88
C SER A 284 -0.85 31.02 18.97
N LEU A 285 -2.07 31.31 19.41
CA LEU A 285 -2.56 32.67 19.62
C LEU A 285 -2.37 33.07 21.07
N ASP A 286 -1.86 34.25 21.36
CA ASP A 286 -1.92 34.84 22.70
C ASP A 286 -2.82 36.08 22.71
N LEU A 287 -2.97 36.73 23.87
CA LEU A 287 -3.83 37.90 24.04
C LEU A 287 -3.01 39.21 24.04
N THR A 288 -1.74 39.18 23.62
CA THR A 288 -0.87 40.37 23.61
C THR A 288 -1.08 41.24 22.38
N GLY A 289 -1.62 40.68 21.30
CA GLY A 289 -1.91 41.38 20.06
C GLY A 289 -2.35 40.45 18.93
N PRO A 290 -2.58 40.99 17.73
CA PRO A 290 -2.94 40.18 16.57
C PRO A 290 -1.79 39.25 16.15
N LEU A 291 -2.13 37.99 15.90
CA LEU A 291 -1.27 37.00 15.26
C LEU A 291 -1.45 37.08 13.74
N ALA A 292 -0.37 37.31 13.00
CA ALA A 292 -0.36 37.28 11.55
C ALA A 292 -0.25 35.83 11.03
N LEU A 293 -1.28 35.36 10.32
CA LEU A 293 -1.26 34.11 9.56
C LEU A 293 -1.06 34.40 8.07
N ARG A 294 -0.17 33.68 7.41
CA ARG A 294 0.03 33.76 5.95
C ARG A 294 -0.78 32.67 5.27
N LEU A 295 -1.88 33.05 4.61
CA LEU A 295 -2.85 32.12 4.03
C LEU A 295 -2.96 32.34 2.51
N PRO A 296 -3.25 31.30 1.70
CA PRO A 296 -3.33 31.44 0.25
C PRO A 296 -4.41 32.42 -0.20
N GLU A 297 -4.07 33.35 -1.08
CA GLU A 297 -5.03 34.28 -1.69
C GLU A 297 -6.13 33.51 -2.45
N GLY A 298 -7.36 34.03 -2.40
CA GLY A 298 -8.54 33.44 -3.04
C GLY A 298 -9.04 32.15 -2.38
N SER A 299 -8.38 31.66 -1.33
CA SER A 299 -8.83 30.48 -0.60
C SER A 299 -9.99 30.82 0.35
N THR A 300 -10.85 29.83 0.61
CA THR A 300 -11.86 29.90 1.66
C THR A 300 -11.35 29.16 2.88
N CYS A 301 -11.18 29.85 4.00
CA CYS A 301 -10.62 29.34 5.23
C CYS A 301 -11.65 29.21 6.34
N THR A 302 -11.52 28.16 7.13
CA THR A 302 -12.21 27.93 8.40
C THR A 302 -11.19 27.88 9.53
N LEU A 303 -11.46 28.60 10.62
CA LEU A 303 -10.64 28.60 11.83
C LEU A 303 -11.38 27.96 12.99
N SER A 304 -10.62 27.32 13.87
CA SER A 304 -11.12 26.71 15.10
C SER A 304 -10.10 26.88 16.22
N ALA A 305 -10.57 26.95 17.46
CA ALA A 305 -9.72 26.97 18.63
C ALA A 305 -10.38 26.24 19.79
N THR A 306 -9.56 25.62 20.61
CA THR A 306 -9.98 24.92 21.82
C THR A 306 -9.20 25.49 22.99
N ALA A 307 -9.90 25.84 24.07
CA ALA A 307 -9.27 26.18 25.33
C ALA A 307 -9.30 24.97 26.26
N SER A 308 -8.12 24.48 26.63
CA SER A 308 -7.97 23.47 27.67
C SER A 308 -7.47 24.14 28.95
N TYR A 309 -8.03 23.74 30.09
CA TYR A 309 -7.58 24.21 31.40
C TYR A 309 -6.08 23.98 31.59
N LEU A 310 -5.37 25.04 31.95
CA LEU A 310 -4.02 24.98 32.51
C LEU A 310 -4.00 25.58 33.92
N ALA A 311 -3.11 25.06 34.76
CA ALA A 311 -2.88 25.63 36.08
C ALA A 311 -2.42 27.09 35.94
N GLY A 312 -3.15 28.00 36.60
CA GLY A 312 -2.93 29.45 36.49
C GLY A 312 -3.90 30.18 35.57
N ASP A 313 -4.74 29.47 34.80
CA ASP A 313 -5.79 30.09 33.98
C ASP A 313 -6.81 30.83 34.86
N PHE A 314 -7.14 30.28 36.04
CA PHE A 314 -8.11 30.83 36.99
C PHE A 314 -7.54 30.84 38.42
N ASP A 315 -7.91 31.84 39.23
CA ASP A 315 -7.50 31.97 40.64
C ASP A 315 -8.30 31.07 41.60
N ALA A 316 -9.50 30.67 41.17
CA ALA A 316 -10.40 29.77 41.86
C ALA A 316 -10.72 28.54 41.00
N SER A 317 -10.88 27.37 41.64
CA SER A 317 -11.33 26.14 40.98
C SER A 317 -12.78 26.18 40.49
N SER A 318 -13.46 27.32 40.68
CA SER A 318 -14.86 27.55 40.34
C SER A 318 -15.06 28.09 38.92
N TYR A 319 -14.07 28.00 38.03
CA TYR A 319 -14.20 28.42 36.63
C TYR A 319 -13.69 27.34 35.69
N VAL A 320 -14.38 27.21 34.55
CA VAL A 320 -14.00 26.33 33.46
C VAL A 320 -14.14 27.06 32.14
N TRP A 321 -13.32 26.66 31.15
CA TRP A 321 -13.54 27.05 29.76
C TRP A 321 -14.81 26.38 29.23
N THR A 322 -15.61 27.12 28.48
CA THR A 322 -16.62 26.54 27.60
C THR A 322 -15.95 25.73 26.49
N ALA A 323 -16.64 24.72 25.96
CA ALA A 323 -16.03 23.67 25.13
C ALA A 323 -15.17 24.19 23.95
N ALA A 324 -15.67 25.15 23.15
CA ALA A 324 -14.97 25.69 21.99
C ALA A 324 -15.06 27.22 21.93
N ALA A 325 -13.97 27.84 21.47
CA ALA A 325 -13.94 29.28 21.26
C ALA A 325 -14.90 29.67 20.13
N GLN A 326 -15.60 30.79 20.30
CA GLN A 326 -16.42 31.36 19.23
C GLN A 326 -15.50 32.08 18.24
N VAL A 327 -15.66 31.79 16.95
CA VAL A 327 -14.83 32.35 15.87
C VAL A 327 -15.69 33.24 14.99
N SER A 328 -15.27 34.48 14.75
CA SER A 328 -16.01 35.43 13.92
C SER A 328 -15.08 36.19 12.95
N PRO A 329 -15.31 36.09 11.63
CA PRO A 329 -16.18 35.10 10.97
C PRO A 329 -15.60 33.68 11.09
N ALA A 330 -16.46 32.66 11.30
CA ALA A 330 -16.00 31.26 11.37
C ALA A 330 -15.47 30.73 10.02
N THR A 331 -15.92 31.33 8.91
CA THR A 331 -15.47 31.05 7.55
C THR A 331 -15.32 32.36 6.80
N PHE A 332 -14.21 32.54 6.09
CA PHE A 332 -13.93 33.74 5.29
C PHE A 332 -13.13 33.40 4.04
N ALA A 333 -13.21 34.27 3.04
CA ALA A 333 -12.33 34.24 1.89
C ALA A 333 -11.08 35.09 2.19
N VAL A 334 -9.91 34.59 1.82
CA VAL A 334 -8.67 35.38 1.82
C VAL A 334 -8.69 36.24 0.56
N PRO A 335 -8.81 37.57 0.69
CA PRO A 335 -8.85 38.46 -0.46
C PRO A 335 -7.48 38.54 -1.14
N GLU A 336 -7.48 38.97 -2.40
CA GLU A 336 -6.23 39.23 -3.16
C GLU A 336 -5.53 40.52 -2.67
N THR A 337 -6.27 41.40 -1.98
CA THR A 337 -5.74 42.61 -1.34
C THR A 337 -6.61 43.02 -0.15
N GLY A 338 -5.96 43.45 0.94
CA GLY A 338 -6.62 44.00 2.12
C GLY A 338 -6.96 42.90 3.12
N GLY A 339 -6.13 42.77 4.16
CA GLY A 339 -6.21 41.66 5.11
C GLY A 339 -7.59 41.45 5.76
N VAL A 340 -7.79 40.23 6.24
CA VAL A 340 -8.99 39.84 7.01
C VAL A 340 -8.66 39.88 8.49
N GLU A 341 -9.56 40.46 9.29
CA GLU A 341 -9.52 40.35 10.74
C GLU A 341 -10.45 39.23 11.20
N VAL A 342 -9.91 38.30 12.01
CA VAL A 342 -10.67 37.20 12.60
C VAL A 342 -10.51 37.25 14.11
N ALA A 343 -11.63 37.22 14.83
CA ALA A 343 -11.63 37.26 16.29
C ALA A 343 -12.02 35.90 16.89
N PHE A 344 -11.26 35.46 17.90
CA PHE A 344 -11.61 34.37 18.79
C PHE A 344 -12.13 34.93 20.12
N ARG A 345 -13.26 34.40 20.59
CA ARG A 345 -13.79 34.64 21.94
C ARG A 345 -13.76 33.34 22.73
N TYR A 346 -12.99 33.34 23.81
CA TYR A 346 -12.95 32.24 24.77
C TYR A 346 -13.89 32.57 25.94
N ALA A 347 -14.96 31.80 26.11
CA ALA A 347 -15.89 32.01 27.20
C ALA A 347 -15.54 31.16 28.42
N GLU A 348 -15.55 31.76 29.60
CA GLU A 348 -15.46 31.10 30.91
C GLU A 348 -16.84 31.09 31.60
N LEU A 349 -17.13 30.02 32.36
CA LEU A 349 -18.35 29.91 33.18
C LEU A 349 -18.00 29.46 34.60
N PRO A 350 -18.82 29.85 35.61
CA PRO A 350 -18.70 29.29 36.95
C PRO A 350 -18.90 27.76 36.91
N ALA A 351 -18.04 27.01 37.60
CA ALA A 351 -18.05 25.54 37.62
C ALA A 351 -19.31 24.95 38.26
N ASP A 352 -20.06 25.75 39.03
CA ASP A 352 -21.30 25.37 39.71
C ASP A 352 -22.58 25.75 38.95
N ASP A 353 -22.49 26.27 37.71
CA ASP A 353 -23.65 26.62 36.90
C ASP A 353 -24.01 25.48 35.92
N PRO A 354 -25.03 24.64 36.21
CA PRO A 354 -25.45 23.58 35.31
C PRO A 354 -26.18 24.19 34.10
N ASP A 355 -25.46 24.37 33.01
CA ASP A 355 -25.95 24.38 31.63
C ASP A 355 -27.17 25.31 31.35
N PRO A 356 -26.99 26.53 30.79
CA PRO A 356 -28.12 27.42 30.50
C PRO A 356 -29.04 26.95 29.35
N GLU A 357 -28.84 25.77 28.76
CA GLU A 357 -29.63 25.28 27.61
C GLU A 357 -31.04 24.73 27.92
N THR A 358 -31.61 24.89 29.13
CA THR A 358 -32.96 24.34 29.43
C THR A 358 -34.07 25.31 29.82
N ASP A 359 -33.87 26.63 29.82
CA ASP A 359 -34.94 27.58 30.19
C ASP A 359 -35.64 28.26 28.99
N ALA A 360 -36.00 27.47 27.98
CA ALA A 360 -37.01 27.87 27.00
C ALA A 360 -38.42 27.60 27.57
N GLY A 361 -38.89 28.50 28.44
CA GLY A 361 -40.31 28.60 28.79
C GLY A 361 -41.18 28.85 27.55
N PRO A 362 -42.45 28.40 27.54
CA PRO A 362 -43.25 28.31 26.32
C PRO A 362 -43.48 29.69 25.70
N ALA A 363 -43.16 29.80 24.41
CA ALA A 363 -43.41 30.98 23.60
C ALA A 363 -44.88 31.45 23.76
N ALA A 364 -45.05 32.64 24.31
CA ALA A 364 -46.29 33.37 24.21
C ALA A 364 -46.59 33.63 22.72
N ALA A 365 -47.71 33.10 22.25
CA ALA A 365 -48.22 33.34 20.91
C ALA A 365 -48.40 34.85 20.68
N PRO A 366 -47.90 35.42 19.56
CA PRO A 366 -48.21 36.79 19.22
C PRO A 366 -49.68 36.90 18.79
N ALA A 367 -50.36 37.88 19.37
CA ALA A 367 -51.72 38.25 19.02
C ALA A 367 -51.82 38.66 17.55
N LEU A 368 -52.80 38.07 16.85
CA LEU A 368 -53.26 38.50 15.54
C LEU A 368 -53.80 39.93 15.64
N ALA A 369 -53.11 40.88 15.00
CA ALA A 369 -53.66 42.17 14.63
C ALA A 369 -53.86 42.21 13.11
N ASP A 370 -55.12 42.43 12.78
CA ASP A 370 -55.72 42.58 11.47
C ASP A 370 -55.26 43.87 10.77
N SER A 371 -54.77 43.76 9.54
CA SER A 371 -54.88 44.84 8.54
C SER A 371 -54.66 44.27 7.15
N GLY A 372 -55.75 44.13 6.40
CA GLY A 372 -55.72 43.74 5.01
C GLY A 372 -55.04 44.77 4.10
N ALA A 373 -54.40 44.25 3.06
CA ALA A 373 -54.37 44.86 1.74
C ALA A 373 -54.13 43.74 0.74
N ALA A 374 -55.21 43.33 0.08
CA ALA A 374 -55.17 42.47 -1.09
C ALA A 374 -54.78 43.33 -2.30
N GLU A 375 -53.72 42.95 -3.01
CA GLU A 375 -53.63 43.20 -4.45
C GLU A 375 -53.22 41.92 -5.18
N THR A 376 -54.06 41.58 -6.15
CA THR A 376 -54.05 40.40 -6.99
C THR A 376 -53.34 40.75 -8.29
N ILE A 377 -52.24 40.11 -8.70
CA ILE A 377 -51.86 39.98 -10.13
C ILE A 377 -51.11 38.65 -10.40
N THR A 378 -51.88 37.70 -10.94
CA THR A 378 -51.62 36.67 -11.98
C THR A 378 -50.34 35.82 -12.06
N ALA A 379 -50.59 34.51 -11.94
CA ALA A 379 -50.09 33.34 -12.65
C ALA A 379 -49.13 33.47 -13.86
N GLY A 380 -48.13 32.58 -13.85
CA GLY A 380 -47.29 32.12 -14.97
C GLY A 380 -45.92 31.73 -14.42
N TRP A 381 -45.40 30.51 -14.46
CA TRP A 381 -45.46 29.45 -15.46
C TRP A 381 -45.03 28.11 -14.83
N LEU A 382 -45.65 27.03 -15.29
CA LEU A 382 -45.27 25.63 -15.08
C LEU A 382 -44.23 25.19 -16.13
N GLY A 383 -43.30 24.32 -15.73
CA GLY A 383 -42.40 23.55 -16.61
C GLY A 383 -40.94 23.67 -16.15
N ALA A 384 -40.19 22.63 -15.81
CA ALA A 384 -40.29 21.23 -16.19
C ALA A 384 -39.66 20.34 -15.10
N LEU A 385 -40.30 19.18 -14.88
CA LEU A 385 -39.84 18.08 -14.04
C LEU A 385 -40.06 16.82 -14.89
N ALA A 386 -38.98 16.24 -15.44
CA ALA A 386 -38.98 14.88 -15.98
C ALA A 386 -37.55 14.42 -16.34
N LEU A 387 -37.28 13.13 -16.05
CA LEU A 387 -36.11 12.29 -16.41
C LEU A 387 -34.83 12.61 -15.61
N VAL A 388 -34.26 11.71 -14.78
CA VAL A 388 -34.05 10.27 -14.98
C VAL A 388 -34.03 9.55 -13.62
N ALA A 389 -34.99 8.65 -13.40
CA ALA A 389 -34.88 7.57 -12.43
C ALA A 389 -35.31 6.28 -13.14
N GLY A 390 -34.41 5.28 -13.18
CA GLY A 390 -34.76 3.92 -13.58
C GLY A 390 -33.75 3.23 -14.51
N LEU A 391 -32.86 2.42 -13.92
CA LEU A 391 -32.28 1.14 -14.38
C LEU A 391 -31.04 0.87 -13.52
N LEU A 392 -30.75 -0.29 -12.92
CA LEU A 392 -31.32 -1.62 -12.98
C LEU A 392 -30.83 -2.37 -11.71
N LEU A 393 -31.75 -3.02 -11.00
CA LEU A 393 -31.51 -3.98 -9.92
C LEU A 393 -31.48 -5.39 -10.55
N LEU A 394 -30.42 -6.18 -10.38
CA LEU A 394 -30.42 -7.64 -10.21
C LEU A 394 -28.98 -8.19 -10.25
N VAL A 395 -28.47 -8.74 -9.15
CA VAL A 395 -28.00 -10.13 -9.01
C VAL A 395 -27.82 -10.38 -7.50
N ALA A 396 -28.62 -11.29 -6.96
CA ALA A 396 -28.45 -11.81 -5.62
C ALA A 396 -28.15 -13.32 -5.67
N THR A 397 -27.32 -13.75 -4.71
CA THR A 397 -27.19 -15.09 -4.11
C THR A 397 -26.33 -16.18 -4.77
N ARG A 398 -25.26 -16.57 -4.06
CA ARG A 398 -25.08 -17.90 -3.38
C ARG A 398 -23.73 -17.90 -2.62
N HIS A 399 -23.73 -17.88 -1.28
CA HIS A 399 -23.68 -19.03 -0.36
C HIS A 399 -22.32 -19.76 -0.30
N GLY A 400 -21.72 -19.80 0.90
CA GLY A 400 -20.60 -20.68 1.22
C GLY A 400 -19.87 -20.38 2.53
N SER A 401 -20.58 -20.42 3.66
CA SER A 401 -19.96 -20.61 4.99
C SER A 401 -19.74 -22.11 5.21
N ARG A 402 -18.55 -22.51 5.71
CA ARG A 402 -18.35 -23.67 6.59
C ARG A 402 -16.94 -23.68 7.20
N ALA A 403 -16.95 -23.89 8.52
CA ALA A 403 -15.95 -24.48 9.41
C ALA A 403 -14.58 -23.81 9.55
#